data_AF-A0A7R9H1V4-F1
#
_entry.id   AF-A0A7R9H1V4-F1
#
_cell.length_a   1.000
_cell.length_b   1.000
_cell.length_c   1.000
_cell.angle_alpha   90.00
_cell.angle_beta   90.00
_cell.angle_gamma   90.00
#
_symmetry.space_group_name_H-M   'P 1'
#
loop_
_entity.id
_entity.type
_entity.pdbx_description
1 polymer ?
#
loop_
_entity_poly.entity_id
_entity_poly.type
_entity_poly.pdbx_seq_one_letter_code
_entity_poly.pdbx_strand_id
1 'polypeptide(L)'
;MKDPIRHLPPTQKSHKHTPSGIQTSTAGSKTLTHKSFRATHWHCPPRTFLPALCRIFLDECAPDNVLEVTARAITYYLDVSAECTRRIIAMDGAVKAICNRLVVAELASRTSKDLAEQCIKVLELICTREAGAVFEAGGLNCVLSFIRDNGCRVHKDTLHSAMAVVSRLCTKMEPQDASLPACVEALSTLLKHEDSHVADGALRCFASLADRFTRRGVDPAPLAEHGLVTELLNRLSNAAGPAATTCTGPGTPGVNTTTTAPETKSSASVSTIISLLSTLCRGSPVITHNYQMPLRKL
;
A
#
# COMPACT_ATOMS: atom_id res chain seq x y z
N MET A 1 -74.00 30.61 -13.24
CA MET A 1 -74.53 31.97 -12.95
C MET A 1 -76.04 31.84 -12.80
N LYS A 2 -76.53 31.68 -11.57
CA LYS A 2 -77.95 31.65 -11.18
C LYS A 2 -78.08 31.75 -9.65
N ASP A 3 -79.25 32.17 -9.21
CA ASP A 3 -79.57 32.84 -7.94
C ASP A 3 -79.62 31.96 -6.65
N PRO A 4 -79.78 32.57 -5.44
CA PRO A 4 -79.45 31.95 -4.14
C PRO A 4 -80.68 31.81 -3.18
N ILE A 5 -80.43 31.93 -1.86
CA ILE A 5 -81.36 32.36 -0.76
C ILE A 5 -82.12 31.28 0.08
N ARG A 6 -82.27 31.60 1.39
CA ARG A 6 -82.95 30.94 2.54
C ARG A 6 -82.14 29.82 3.26
N HIS A 7 -82.35 29.52 4.56
CA HIS A 7 -83.23 30.12 5.60
C HIS A 7 -82.55 30.19 7.00
N LEU A 8 -83.30 30.36 8.11
CA LEU A 8 -82.81 30.43 9.52
C LEU A 8 -83.85 29.74 10.49
N PRO A 9 -83.74 29.73 11.85
CA PRO A 9 -84.08 28.59 12.72
C PRO A 9 -85.36 28.90 13.55
N PRO A 10 -85.61 28.55 14.85
CA PRO A 10 -84.74 28.39 16.05
C PRO A 10 -84.72 26.89 16.54
N THR A 11 -84.70 26.39 17.80
CA THR A 11 -84.82 26.88 19.20
C THR A 11 -84.11 25.97 20.24
N GLN A 12 -83.42 26.56 21.24
CA GLN A 12 -83.32 26.14 22.67
C GLN A 12 -82.70 24.74 23.01
N LYS A 13 -82.19 24.44 24.22
CA LYS A 13 -82.14 25.12 25.54
C LYS A 13 -80.98 24.55 26.41
N SER A 14 -80.46 25.34 27.37
CA SER A 14 -79.99 24.98 28.74
C SER A 14 -79.11 23.73 29.02
N HIS A 15 -78.18 23.72 30.01
CA HIS A 15 -77.94 24.65 31.12
C HIS A 15 -76.51 24.55 31.69
N LYS A 16 -76.04 25.64 32.33
CA LYS A 16 -75.11 25.78 33.49
C LYS A 16 -74.14 24.61 33.80
N HIS A 17 -72.85 24.86 34.00
CA HIS A 17 -72.38 25.67 35.14
C HIS A 17 -71.09 26.48 34.92
N THR A 18 -70.99 27.58 35.67
CA THR A 18 -69.83 28.45 35.94
C THR A 18 -69.65 28.55 37.48
N PRO A 19 -68.66 29.27 38.08
CA PRO A 19 -67.63 30.16 37.50
C PRO A 19 -66.20 30.01 38.10
N SER A 20 -65.28 30.89 37.65
CA SER A 20 -64.05 31.36 38.34
C SER A 20 -62.91 30.36 38.65
N GLY A 21 -61.63 30.73 38.55
CA GLY A 21 -61.04 32.00 38.11
C GLY A 21 -59.53 32.08 38.41
N ILE A 22 -58.99 33.32 38.40
CA ILE A 22 -57.62 33.71 38.77
C ILE A 22 -56.52 33.38 37.74
N GLN A 23 -55.76 34.41 37.37
CA GLN A 23 -54.50 34.31 36.63
C GLN A 23 -53.32 34.16 37.60
N THR A 24 -52.36 33.28 37.30
CA THR A 24 -50.96 33.46 37.69
C THR A 24 -50.03 32.92 36.61
N SER A 25 -48.85 33.54 36.48
CA SER A 25 -47.78 33.08 35.61
C SER A 25 -47.11 31.82 36.16
N THR A 26 -46.71 30.89 35.30
CA THR A 26 -45.36 30.27 35.26
C THR A 26 -45.24 29.26 34.11
N ALA A 27 -44.04 29.18 33.52
CA ALA A 27 -43.51 28.12 32.64
C ALA A 27 -44.49 27.34 31.74
N GLY A 28 -44.53 27.70 30.46
CA GLY A 28 -45.16 26.88 29.43
C GLY A 28 -44.40 25.58 29.18
N SER A 29 -44.81 24.48 29.83
CA SER A 29 -44.34 23.11 29.57
C SER A 29 -44.71 22.64 28.16
N LYS A 30 -43.96 23.06 27.15
CA LYS A 30 -43.88 22.33 25.89
C LYS A 30 -43.20 21.00 26.17
N THR A 31 -43.89 19.90 25.90
CA THR A 31 -43.38 18.53 25.99
C THR A 31 -42.20 18.33 25.03
N LEU A 32 -41.00 18.63 25.52
CA LEU A 32 -39.76 18.46 24.76
C LEU A 32 -39.50 16.97 24.58
N THR A 33 -39.68 16.47 23.36
CA THR A 33 -39.48 15.06 23.00
C THR A 33 -38.08 14.59 23.38
N HIS A 34 -38.03 13.81 24.47
CA HIS A 34 -36.88 13.14 25.10
C HIS A 34 -35.49 13.39 24.47
N LYS A 35 -34.92 14.60 24.70
CA LYS A 35 -33.50 14.87 24.46
C LYS A 35 -32.64 14.16 25.52
N SER A 36 -32.47 12.85 25.38
CA SER A 36 -31.44 12.12 26.13
C SER A 36 -30.06 12.44 25.54
N PHE A 37 -29.45 13.52 26.03
CA PHE A 37 -28.12 13.95 25.64
C PHE A 37 -27.08 12.99 26.27
N ARG A 38 -26.59 12.02 25.49
CA ARG A 38 -25.50 11.12 25.90
C ARG A 38 -24.49 10.90 24.76
N ALA A 39 -23.22 10.89 25.15
CA ALA A 39 -22.04 10.54 24.36
C ALA A 39 -21.83 11.33 23.06
N THR A 40 -20.94 12.33 23.14
CA THR A 40 -20.14 12.83 22.01
C THR A 40 -19.39 11.67 21.36
N HIS A 41 -19.85 11.20 20.20
CA HIS A 41 -19.19 10.16 19.44
C HIS A 41 -18.51 10.76 18.21
N TRP A 42 -17.22 10.46 18.01
CA TRP A 42 -16.44 10.87 16.83
C TRP A 42 -16.82 10.08 15.56
N HIS A 43 -18.11 10.10 15.20
CA HIS A 43 -18.63 9.48 13.99
C HIS A 43 -18.49 10.44 12.80
N CYS A 44 -17.30 10.50 12.22
CA CYS A 44 -17.08 11.01 10.86
C CYS A 44 -17.36 9.87 9.87
N PRO A 45 -18.52 9.82 9.18
CA PRO A 45 -18.85 8.69 8.31
C PRO A 45 -17.91 8.65 7.10
N PRO A 46 -17.24 7.50 6.81
CA PRO A 46 -16.24 7.41 5.73
C PRO A 46 -16.78 7.83 4.36
N ARG A 47 -18.08 7.58 4.11
CA ARG A 47 -18.81 7.95 2.88
C ARG A 47 -18.80 9.46 2.59
N THR A 48 -18.71 10.32 3.60
CA THR A 48 -18.69 11.78 3.44
C THR A 48 -17.29 12.35 3.62
N PHE A 49 -16.48 11.77 4.52
CA PHE A 49 -15.20 12.36 4.91
C PHE A 49 -14.01 11.93 4.04
N LEU A 50 -13.96 10.68 3.55
CA LEU A 50 -12.90 10.28 2.60
C LEU A 50 -12.89 11.16 1.34
N PRO A 51 -14.05 11.54 0.75
CA PRO A 51 -14.05 12.48 -0.37
C PRO A 51 -13.61 13.90 -0.03
N ALA A 52 -13.59 14.31 1.23
CA ALA A 52 -12.93 15.57 1.61
C ALA A 52 -11.40 15.39 1.63
N LEU A 53 -10.92 14.33 2.30
CA LEU A 53 -9.49 14.03 2.42
C LEU A 53 -8.80 13.82 1.07
N CYS A 54 -9.43 13.08 0.14
CA CYS A 54 -8.89 12.89 -1.20
C CYS A 54 -8.86 14.18 -2.04
N ARG A 55 -9.78 15.14 -1.81
CA ARG A 55 -9.72 16.46 -2.46
C ARG A 55 -8.56 17.31 -1.92
N ILE A 56 -8.22 17.20 -0.64
CA ILE A 56 -7.04 17.85 -0.07
C ILE A 56 -5.75 17.30 -0.70
N PHE A 57 -5.69 15.99 -1.00
CA PHE A 57 -4.55 15.42 -1.74
C PHE A 57 -4.44 15.92 -3.19
N LEU A 58 -5.57 16.14 -3.86
CA LEU A 58 -5.68 16.65 -5.24
C LEU A 58 -5.38 18.16 -5.35
N ASP A 59 -5.39 18.91 -4.25
CA ASP A 59 -4.98 20.31 -4.22
C ASP A 59 -3.44 20.40 -4.23
N GLU A 60 -2.84 20.72 -5.37
CA GLU A 60 -1.39 20.84 -5.53
C GLU A 60 -0.78 21.86 -4.54
N CYS A 61 -1.53 22.91 -4.18
CA CYS A 61 -1.12 23.94 -3.24
C CYS A 61 -1.28 23.56 -1.75
N ALA A 62 -1.86 22.39 -1.43
CA ALA A 62 -1.97 21.93 -0.05
C ALA A 62 -0.58 21.71 0.57
N PRO A 63 -0.29 22.28 1.76
CA PRO A 63 1.03 22.18 2.39
C PRO A 63 1.23 20.83 3.08
N ASP A 64 2.50 20.40 3.17
CA ASP A 64 2.87 19.05 3.61
C ASP A 64 2.31 18.66 4.98
N ASN A 65 2.21 19.58 5.94
CA ASN A 65 1.65 19.30 7.27
C ASN A 65 0.14 18.98 7.24
N VAL A 66 -0.61 19.61 6.35
CA VAL A 66 -2.04 19.32 6.14
C VAL A 66 -2.20 17.99 5.42
N LEU A 67 -1.34 17.71 4.44
CA LEU A 67 -1.31 16.43 3.74
C LEU A 67 -0.89 15.27 4.65
N GLU A 68 0.05 15.48 5.57
CA GLU A 68 0.55 14.48 6.53
C GLU A 68 -0.58 14.03 7.48
N VAL A 69 -1.33 14.99 8.03
CA VAL A 69 -2.51 14.71 8.88
C VAL A 69 -3.63 14.06 8.04
N THR A 70 -3.82 14.51 6.80
CA THR A 70 -4.79 13.92 5.85
C THR A 70 -4.44 12.46 5.54
N ALA A 71 -3.15 12.14 5.37
CA ALA A 71 -2.66 10.79 5.13
C ALA A 71 -2.93 9.88 6.34
N ARG A 72 -2.62 10.33 7.57
CA ARG A 72 -2.95 9.55 8.78
C ARG A 72 -4.45 9.33 8.94
N ALA A 73 -5.27 10.33 8.64
CA ALA A 73 -6.73 10.17 8.64
C ALA A 73 -7.18 9.10 7.63
N ILE A 74 -6.64 9.10 6.40
CA ILE A 74 -6.91 8.06 5.38
C ILE A 74 -6.47 6.67 5.88
N THR A 75 -5.28 6.54 6.48
CA THR A 75 -4.78 5.30 7.09
C THR A 75 -5.77 4.75 8.11
N TYR A 76 -6.23 5.55 9.07
CA TYR A 76 -7.22 5.10 10.07
C TYR A 76 -8.55 4.62 9.45
N TYR A 77 -9.03 5.25 8.37
CA TYR A 77 -10.22 4.76 7.66
C TYR A 77 -9.98 3.43 6.94
N LEU A 78 -8.79 3.22 6.39
CA LEU A 78 -8.40 1.98 5.73
C LEU A 78 -8.23 0.82 6.72
N ASP A 79 -7.67 1.08 7.91
CA ASP A 79 -7.56 0.11 9.00
C ASP A 79 -8.93 -0.29 9.56
N VAL A 80 -9.84 0.67 9.72
CA VAL A 80 -11.22 0.42 10.23
C VAL A 80 -12.12 -0.25 9.20
N SER A 81 -11.97 -0.01 7.90
CA SER A 81 -12.81 -0.66 6.89
C SER A 81 -12.14 -0.85 5.52
N ALA A 82 -12.12 -2.10 5.08
CA ALA A 82 -11.73 -2.52 3.74
C ALA A 82 -12.50 -1.84 2.58
N GLU A 83 -13.72 -1.33 2.83
CA GLU A 83 -14.48 -0.61 1.81
C GLU A 83 -13.91 0.77 1.50
N CYS A 84 -13.14 1.36 2.42
CA CYS A 84 -12.56 2.68 2.25
C CYS A 84 -11.61 2.73 1.06
N THR A 85 -10.90 1.63 0.76
CA THR A 85 -10.07 1.49 -0.44
C THR A 85 -10.88 1.74 -1.71
N ARG A 86 -12.06 1.10 -1.85
CA ARG A 86 -12.94 1.28 -3.01
C ARG A 86 -13.51 2.70 -3.13
N ARG A 87 -13.64 3.42 -2.02
CA ARG A 87 -14.08 4.83 -2.01
C ARG A 87 -12.97 5.81 -2.41
N ILE A 88 -11.70 5.47 -2.16
CA ILE A 88 -10.54 6.27 -2.57
C ILE A 88 -10.27 6.09 -4.07
N ILE A 89 -10.25 4.85 -4.60
CA ILE A 89 -10.02 4.61 -6.03
C ILE A 89 -11.17 5.11 -6.92
N ALA A 90 -12.38 5.26 -6.38
CA ALA A 90 -13.53 5.84 -7.07
C ALA A 90 -13.44 7.38 -7.20
N MET A 91 -12.34 7.99 -6.76
CA MET A 91 -12.05 9.40 -6.98
C MET A 91 -10.90 9.53 -7.96
N ASP A 92 -11.21 10.13 -9.11
CA ASP A 92 -10.25 10.36 -10.18
C ASP A 92 -9.03 11.14 -9.67
N GLY A 93 -7.85 10.78 -10.18
CA GLY A 93 -6.57 11.33 -9.76
C GLY A 93 -6.11 11.01 -8.33
N ALA A 94 -6.97 10.59 -7.39
CA ALA A 94 -6.64 10.58 -5.95
C ALA A 94 -5.44 9.69 -5.59
N VAL A 95 -5.36 8.48 -6.15
CA VAL A 95 -4.20 7.57 -5.94
C VAL A 95 -2.94 8.14 -6.61
N LYS A 96 -3.08 8.74 -7.80
CA LYS A 96 -1.98 9.38 -8.53
C LYS A 96 -1.44 10.60 -7.79
N ALA A 97 -2.29 11.39 -7.13
CA ALA A 97 -1.87 12.50 -6.29
C ALA A 97 -1.05 12.03 -5.07
N ILE A 98 -1.44 10.93 -4.42
CA ILE A 98 -0.67 10.30 -3.34
C ILE A 98 0.70 9.82 -3.85
N CYS A 99 0.76 9.20 -5.04
CA CYS A 99 2.02 8.84 -5.69
C CYS A 99 2.89 10.07 -6.00
N ASN A 100 2.31 11.13 -6.58
CA ASN A 100 3.03 12.35 -6.95
C ASN A 100 3.75 12.99 -5.73
N ARG A 101 3.14 12.97 -4.54
CA ARG A 101 3.79 13.51 -3.31
C ARG A 101 5.08 12.77 -2.95
N LEU A 102 5.26 11.50 -3.32
CA LEU A 102 6.52 10.77 -3.14
C LEU A 102 7.60 11.18 -4.16
N VAL A 103 7.19 11.60 -5.35
CA VAL A 103 8.10 12.03 -6.43
C VAL A 103 8.68 13.43 -6.15
N VAL A 104 7.91 14.31 -5.50
CA VAL A 104 8.33 15.68 -5.14
C VAL A 104 8.80 15.84 -3.69
N ALA A 105 8.90 14.75 -2.91
CA ALA A 105 9.21 14.80 -1.48
C ALA A 105 10.65 15.27 -1.21
N GLU A 106 10.81 16.43 -0.55
CA GLU A 106 12.12 16.94 -0.16
C GLU A 106 12.48 16.48 1.26
N LEU A 107 13.11 15.30 1.39
CA LEU A 107 13.51 14.72 2.68
C LEU A 107 14.62 15.49 3.44
N ALA A 108 14.92 16.73 3.06
CA ALA A 108 15.61 17.70 3.91
C ALA A 108 14.64 18.33 4.92
N SER A 109 13.39 18.54 4.53
CA SER A 109 12.29 18.95 5.41
C SER A 109 11.78 17.76 6.23
N ARG A 110 11.68 17.94 7.55
CA ARG A 110 11.13 16.91 8.45
C ARG A 110 9.68 16.57 8.10
N THR A 111 8.85 17.59 7.84
CA THR A 111 7.44 17.43 7.48
C THR A 111 7.26 16.77 6.12
N SER A 112 8.09 17.11 5.12
CA SER A 112 8.02 16.47 3.80
C SER A 112 8.44 15.00 3.86
N LYS A 113 9.45 14.67 4.67
CA LYS A 113 9.78 13.29 5.03
C LYS A 113 8.59 12.58 5.70
N ASP A 114 8.01 13.15 6.75
CA ASP A 114 6.92 12.51 7.49
C ASP A 114 5.68 12.29 6.62
N LEU A 115 5.34 13.25 5.74
CA LEU A 115 4.32 13.09 4.70
C LEU A 115 4.65 11.89 3.78
N ALA A 116 5.88 11.80 3.27
CA ALA A 116 6.26 10.73 2.37
C ALA A 116 6.16 9.35 3.05
N GLU A 117 6.56 9.24 4.33
CA GLU A 117 6.38 8.00 5.09
C GLU A 117 4.89 7.64 5.29
N GLN A 118 4.01 8.62 5.50
CA GLN A 118 2.56 8.35 5.55
C GLN A 118 1.98 7.99 4.17
N CYS A 119 2.45 8.61 3.08
CA CYS A 119 2.01 8.28 1.72
C CYS A 119 2.36 6.83 1.35
N ILE A 120 3.55 6.35 1.71
CA ILE A 120 3.91 4.92 1.58
C ILE A 120 2.92 4.04 2.36
N LYS A 121 2.53 4.41 3.59
CA LYS A 121 1.61 3.59 4.39
C LYS A 121 0.19 3.55 3.81
N VAL A 122 -0.30 4.68 3.30
CA VAL A 122 -1.58 4.74 2.56
C VAL A 122 -1.52 3.87 1.30
N LEU A 123 -0.45 3.96 0.51
CA LEU A 123 -0.27 3.12 -0.68
C LEU A 123 -0.16 1.63 -0.34
N GLU A 124 0.51 1.26 0.76
CA GLU A 124 0.55 -0.13 1.22
C GLU A 124 -0.86 -0.67 1.48
N LEU A 125 -1.64 0.04 2.31
CA LEU A 125 -3.00 -0.39 2.66
C LEU A 125 -3.92 -0.47 1.43
N ILE A 126 -3.85 0.50 0.49
CA ILE A 126 -4.61 0.42 -0.76
C ILE A 126 -4.15 -0.79 -1.60
N CYS A 127 -2.84 -1.00 -1.73
CA CYS A 127 -2.25 -2.08 -2.51
C CYS A 127 -2.53 -3.49 -1.93
N THR A 128 -2.94 -3.63 -0.66
CA THR A 128 -3.41 -4.93 -0.14
C THR A 128 -4.66 -5.47 -0.84
N ARG A 129 -5.45 -4.61 -1.50
CA ARG A 129 -6.74 -4.97 -2.14
C ARG A 129 -6.78 -4.55 -3.59
N GLU A 130 -6.49 -3.28 -3.87
CA GLU A 130 -6.68 -2.63 -5.17
C GLU A 130 -5.33 -2.33 -5.84
N ALA A 131 -4.41 -3.31 -5.82
CA ALA A 131 -3.08 -3.20 -6.42
C ALA A 131 -3.09 -2.81 -7.91
N GLY A 132 -4.18 -3.09 -8.63
CA GLY A 132 -4.37 -2.61 -10.01
C GLY A 132 -4.45 -1.09 -10.07
N ALA A 133 -5.34 -0.46 -9.29
CA ALA A 133 -5.49 1.00 -9.26
C ALA A 133 -4.20 1.75 -8.86
N VAL A 134 -3.36 1.15 -8.02
CA VAL A 134 -2.04 1.70 -7.66
C VAL A 134 -1.01 1.52 -8.80
N PHE A 135 -1.11 0.44 -9.58
CA PHE A 135 -0.27 0.22 -10.77
C PHE A 135 -0.62 1.23 -11.88
N GLU A 136 -1.91 1.36 -12.24
CA GLU A 136 -2.39 2.34 -13.24
C GLU A 136 -2.08 3.79 -12.85
N ALA A 137 -2.06 4.10 -11.54
CA ALA A 137 -1.64 5.40 -11.02
C ALA A 137 -0.12 5.68 -11.11
N GLY A 138 0.67 4.80 -11.74
CA GLY A 138 2.13 4.92 -11.86
C GLY A 138 2.89 4.57 -10.58
N GLY A 139 2.23 3.98 -9.58
CA GLY A 139 2.76 3.76 -8.23
C GLY A 139 4.02 2.90 -8.17
N LEU A 140 4.24 2.00 -9.15
CA LEU A 140 5.43 1.14 -9.18
C LEU A 140 6.72 1.93 -9.39
N ASN A 141 6.81 2.72 -10.47
CA ASN A 141 7.99 3.54 -10.76
C ASN A 141 8.21 4.62 -9.70
N CYS A 142 7.12 5.18 -9.18
CA CYS A 142 7.10 6.11 -8.05
C CYS A 142 7.76 5.51 -6.80
N VAL A 143 7.29 4.35 -6.33
CA VAL A 143 7.83 3.75 -5.10
C VAL A 143 9.22 3.12 -5.31
N LEU A 144 9.52 2.61 -6.51
CA LEU A 144 10.88 2.16 -6.87
C LEU A 144 11.90 3.30 -6.78
N SER A 145 11.58 4.47 -7.34
CA SER A 145 12.44 5.66 -7.27
C SER A 145 12.58 6.14 -5.82
N PHE A 146 11.48 6.18 -5.06
CA PHE A 146 11.52 6.52 -3.64
C PHE A 146 12.45 5.60 -2.82
N ILE A 147 12.42 4.27 -3.04
CA ILE A 147 13.34 3.33 -2.39
C ILE A 147 14.79 3.61 -2.81
N ARG A 148 15.05 3.77 -4.11
CA ARG A 148 16.40 3.99 -4.66
C ARG A 148 17.03 5.30 -4.16
N ASP A 149 16.26 6.39 -4.18
CA ASP A 149 16.77 7.76 -4.01
C ASP A 149 16.68 8.25 -2.56
N ASN A 150 15.82 7.64 -1.74
CA ASN A 150 15.55 8.06 -0.36
C ASN A 150 15.61 6.93 0.69
N GLY A 151 15.89 5.68 0.30
CA GLY A 151 15.82 4.51 1.20
C GLY A 151 16.69 4.58 2.45
N CYS A 152 17.86 5.22 2.37
CA CYS A 152 18.75 5.45 3.52
C CYS A 152 18.33 6.61 4.45
N ARG A 153 17.34 7.43 4.04
CA ARG A 153 16.87 8.63 4.76
C ARG A 153 15.60 8.40 5.56
N VAL A 154 14.88 7.31 5.31
CA VAL A 154 13.57 6.95 5.90
C VAL A 154 13.69 5.88 6.97
N HIS A 155 12.66 5.68 7.78
CA HIS A 155 12.63 4.56 8.73
C HIS A 155 12.57 3.20 8.00
N LYS A 156 13.20 2.17 8.58
CA LYS A 156 13.24 0.82 7.99
C LYS A 156 11.85 0.22 7.77
N ASP A 157 10.91 0.47 8.69
CA ASP A 157 9.53 -0.01 8.56
C ASP A 157 8.82 0.60 7.33
N THR A 158 9.09 1.88 7.04
CA THR A 158 8.61 2.55 5.82
C THR A 158 9.29 1.96 4.58
N LEU A 159 10.60 1.74 4.62
CA LEU A 159 11.36 1.10 3.54
C LEU A 159 10.85 -0.33 3.22
N HIS A 160 10.50 -1.10 4.25
CA HIS A 160 9.93 -2.45 4.11
C HIS A 160 8.47 -2.39 3.63
N SER A 161 7.67 -1.42 4.09
CA SER A 161 6.32 -1.15 3.57
C SER A 161 6.35 -0.75 2.09
N ALA A 162 7.32 0.07 1.68
CA ALA A 162 7.55 0.44 0.28
C ALA A 162 7.93 -0.78 -0.58
N MET A 163 8.84 -1.63 -0.09
CA MET A 163 9.19 -2.89 -0.75
C MET A 163 7.98 -3.86 -0.83
N ALA A 164 7.07 -3.84 0.15
CA ALA A 164 5.83 -4.61 0.15
C ALA A 164 4.78 -4.04 -0.83
N VAL A 165 4.80 -2.75 -1.15
CA VAL A 165 4.05 -2.18 -2.28
C VAL A 165 4.64 -2.67 -3.59
N VAL A 166 5.94 -2.44 -3.83
CA VAL A 166 6.64 -2.86 -5.06
C VAL A 166 6.45 -4.35 -5.34
N SER A 167 6.61 -5.22 -4.32
CA SER A 167 6.43 -6.67 -4.46
C SER A 167 5.03 -7.07 -4.94
N ARG A 168 3.98 -6.33 -4.54
CA ARG A 168 2.60 -6.57 -5.00
C ARG A 168 2.38 -6.00 -6.41
N LEU A 169 2.91 -4.81 -6.70
CA LEU A 169 2.77 -4.17 -8.01
C LEU A 169 3.53 -4.90 -9.13
N CYS A 170 4.69 -5.49 -8.84
CA CYS A 170 5.41 -6.36 -9.79
C CYS A 170 4.59 -7.59 -10.23
N THR A 171 3.56 -8.01 -9.46
CA THR A 171 2.65 -9.08 -9.90
C THR A 171 1.63 -8.64 -10.95
N LYS A 172 1.48 -7.32 -11.18
CA LYS A 172 0.58 -6.72 -12.18
C LYS A 172 1.27 -6.44 -13.52
N MET A 173 2.59 -6.22 -13.50
CA MET A 173 3.41 -6.04 -14.69
C MET A 173 3.27 -7.23 -15.67
N GLU A 174 3.16 -6.92 -16.95
CA GLU A 174 3.17 -7.86 -18.07
C GLU A 174 4.36 -7.59 -19.01
N PRO A 175 4.83 -8.57 -19.81
CA PRO A 175 6.05 -8.46 -20.62
C PRO A 175 6.10 -7.30 -21.62
N GLN A 176 4.94 -6.83 -22.07
CA GLN A 176 4.80 -5.75 -23.07
C GLN A 176 4.67 -4.33 -22.48
N ASP A 177 4.71 -4.18 -21.15
CA ASP A 177 4.49 -2.88 -20.50
C ASP A 177 5.68 -1.93 -20.73
N ALA A 178 5.41 -0.72 -21.23
CA ALA A 178 6.45 0.26 -21.55
C ALA A 178 7.27 0.75 -20.34
N SER A 179 6.80 0.48 -19.11
CA SER A 179 7.49 0.75 -17.85
C SER A 179 8.47 -0.38 -17.44
N LEU A 180 8.44 -1.53 -18.11
CA LEU A 180 9.24 -2.70 -17.72
C LEU A 180 10.76 -2.44 -17.67
N PRO A 181 11.41 -1.78 -18.65
CA PRO A 181 12.87 -1.59 -18.61
C PRO A 181 13.31 -0.78 -17.38
N ALA A 182 12.62 0.34 -17.09
CA ALA A 182 12.88 1.16 -15.91
C ALA A 182 12.63 0.39 -14.59
N CYS A 183 11.65 -0.52 -14.58
CA CYS A 183 11.40 -1.41 -13.46
C CYS A 183 12.54 -2.43 -13.27
N VAL A 184 13.04 -3.05 -14.34
CA VAL A 184 14.18 -3.99 -14.31
C VAL A 184 15.47 -3.29 -13.86
N GLU A 185 15.75 -2.08 -14.35
CA GLU A 185 16.89 -1.27 -13.92
C GLU A 185 16.83 -0.94 -12.42
N ALA A 186 15.69 -0.42 -11.96
CA ALA A 186 15.49 -0.08 -10.56
C ALA A 186 15.56 -1.32 -9.66
N LEU A 187 14.90 -2.43 -10.03
CA LEU A 187 14.99 -3.70 -9.29
C LEU A 187 16.42 -4.26 -9.27
N SER A 188 17.20 -4.09 -10.33
CA SER A 188 18.62 -4.52 -10.38
C SER A 188 19.50 -3.68 -9.45
N THR A 189 19.15 -2.41 -9.26
CA THR A 189 19.77 -1.53 -8.26
C THR A 189 19.35 -1.93 -6.85
N LEU A 190 18.04 -2.10 -6.59
CA LEU A 190 17.48 -2.53 -5.30
C LEU A 190 17.97 -3.93 -4.88
N LEU A 191 18.29 -4.81 -5.83
CA LEU A 191 18.87 -6.12 -5.52
C LEU A 191 20.19 -5.98 -4.75
N LYS A 192 21.00 -4.95 -5.06
CA LYS A 192 22.30 -4.65 -4.41
C LYS A 192 22.18 -3.76 -3.17
N HIS A 193 20.96 -3.49 -2.69
CA HIS A 193 20.71 -2.61 -1.54
C HIS A 193 21.22 -3.21 -0.22
N GLU A 194 21.77 -2.38 0.67
CA GLU A 194 22.37 -2.80 1.95
C GLU A 194 21.39 -3.48 2.90
N ASP A 195 20.14 -2.99 2.96
CA ASP A 195 19.08 -3.64 3.74
C ASP A 195 18.59 -4.92 3.04
N SER A 196 18.89 -6.07 3.66
CA SER A 196 18.57 -7.38 3.10
C SER A 196 17.08 -7.61 2.81
N HIS A 197 16.14 -6.94 3.49
CA HIS A 197 14.72 -7.09 3.16
C HIS A 197 14.40 -6.50 1.78
N VAL A 198 15.02 -5.36 1.43
CA VAL A 198 14.88 -4.74 0.10
C VAL A 198 15.50 -5.64 -0.96
N ALA A 199 16.70 -6.17 -0.71
CA ALA A 199 17.39 -7.08 -1.62
C ALA A 199 16.62 -8.39 -1.86
N ASP A 200 16.11 -9.03 -0.80
CA ASP A 200 15.23 -10.22 -0.88
C ASP A 200 13.86 -9.88 -1.50
N GLY A 201 13.40 -8.63 -1.36
CA GLY A 201 12.21 -8.10 -2.03
C GLY A 201 12.40 -8.01 -3.54
N ALA A 202 13.50 -7.39 -3.99
CA ALA A 202 13.84 -7.29 -5.40
C ALA A 202 14.03 -8.68 -6.05
N LEU A 203 14.69 -9.62 -5.35
CA LEU A 203 14.81 -11.01 -5.80
C LEU A 203 13.44 -11.67 -6.03
N ARG A 204 12.49 -11.49 -5.10
CA ARG A 204 11.10 -12.00 -5.24
C ARG A 204 10.32 -11.29 -6.36
N CYS A 205 10.60 -10.01 -6.62
CA CYS A 205 10.05 -9.30 -7.78
C CYS A 205 10.54 -9.93 -9.08
N PHE A 206 11.85 -10.16 -9.23
CA PHE A 206 12.39 -10.84 -10.42
C PHE A 206 11.85 -12.26 -10.61
N ALA A 207 11.69 -13.04 -9.53
CA ALA A 207 11.04 -14.36 -9.60
C ALA A 207 9.60 -14.24 -10.12
N SER A 208 8.83 -13.25 -9.65
CA SER A 208 7.45 -12.98 -10.09
C SER A 208 7.36 -12.54 -11.55
N LEU A 209 8.33 -11.74 -12.03
CA LEU A 209 8.43 -11.31 -13.42
C LEU A 209 8.84 -12.46 -14.36
N ALA A 210 9.84 -13.27 -13.99
CA ALA A 210 10.25 -14.42 -14.80
C ALA A 210 9.13 -15.47 -14.93
N ASP A 211 8.34 -15.66 -13.87
CA ASP A 211 7.13 -16.48 -13.85
C ASP A 211 5.98 -15.89 -14.72
N ARG A 212 5.83 -14.55 -14.78
CA ARG A 212 4.96 -13.88 -15.77
C ARG A 212 5.40 -14.15 -17.20
N PHE A 213 6.67 -13.91 -17.54
CA PHE A 213 7.24 -14.18 -18.86
C PHE A 213 7.04 -15.64 -19.29
N THR A 214 7.34 -16.58 -18.40
CA THR A 214 7.16 -18.02 -18.63
C THR A 214 5.70 -18.38 -18.92
N ARG A 215 4.74 -17.86 -18.14
CA ARG A 215 3.30 -18.08 -18.40
C ARG A 215 2.79 -17.44 -19.69
N ARG A 216 3.46 -16.41 -20.20
CA ARG A 216 3.12 -15.76 -21.48
C ARG A 216 3.83 -16.40 -22.68
N GLY A 217 4.80 -17.30 -22.46
CA GLY A 217 5.63 -17.86 -23.52
C GLY A 217 6.58 -16.84 -24.16
N VAL A 218 6.94 -15.79 -23.42
CA VAL A 218 7.81 -14.69 -23.90
C VAL A 218 9.23 -14.90 -23.38
N ASP A 219 10.24 -14.63 -24.20
CA ASP A 219 11.66 -14.71 -23.85
C ASP A 219 11.98 -13.73 -22.68
N PRO A 220 12.45 -14.21 -21.52
CA PRO A 220 12.78 -13.38 -20.36
C PRO A 220 14.11 -12.61 -20.48
N ALA A 221 14.75 -12.59 -21.66
CA ALA A 221 15.96 -11.80 -21.95
C ALA A 221 15.94 -10.35 -21.37
N PRO A 222 14.83 -9.57 -21.45
CA PRO A 222 14.80 -8.22 -20.91
C PRO A 222 15.07 -8.14 -19.40
N LEU A 223 14.74 -9.19 -18.64
CA LEU A 223 14.99 -9.25 -17.19
C LEU A 223 16.49 -9.37 -16.86
N ALA A 224 17.33 -9.77 -17.83
CA ALA A 224 18.76 -9.98 -17.63
C ALA A 224 19.65 -8.79 -18.05
N GLU A 225 19.10 -7.79 -18.75
CA GLU A 225 19.85 -6.68 -19.37
C GLU A 225 20.76 -5.93 -18.38
N HIS A 226 20.27 -5.68 -17.16
CA HIS A 226 20.99 -4.94 -16.12
C HIS A 226 21.88 -5.84 -15.22
N GLY A 227 22.28 -7.02 -15.70
CA GLY A 227 23.26 -7.89 -15.05
C GLY A 227 22.70 -8.77 -13.92
N LEU A 228 21.37 -8.98 -13.88
CA LEU A 228 20.67 -9.83 -12.91
C LEU A 228 21.35 -11.21 -12.75
N VAL A 229 21.69 -11.86 -13.88
CA VAL A 229 22.37 -13.16 -13.94
C VAL A 229 23.66 -13.17 -13.10
N THR A 230 24.51 -12.17 -13.26
CA THR A 230 25.80 -12.08 -12.55
C THR A 230 25.60 -11.88 -11.05
N GLU A 231 24.62 -11.07 -10.66
CA GLU A 231 24.30 -10.82 -9.25
C GLU A 231 23.69 -12.07 -8.57
N LEU A 232 22.87 -12.85 -9.30
CA LEU A 232 22.34 -14.13 -8.82
C LEU A 232 23.46 -15.16 -8.60
N LEU A 233 24.42 -15.28 -9.51
CA LEU A 233 25.59 -16.16 -9.34
C LEU A 233 26.50 -15.71 -8.19
N ASN A 234 26.76 -14.41 -8.06
CA ASN A 234 27.51 -13.82 -6.95
C ASN A 234 26.87 -14.19 -5.60
N ARG A 235 25.55 -14.01 -5.47
CA ARG A 235 24.79 -14.40 -4.27
C ARG A 235 24.83 -15.88 -3.98
N LEU A 236 24.71 -16.73 -5.00
CA LEU A 236 24.79 -18.18 -4.83
C LEU A 236 26.18 -18.62 -4.33
N SER A 237 27.25 -18.03 -4.87
CA SER A 237 28.63 -18.26 -4.41
C SER A 237 28.83 -17.82 -2.95
N ASN A 238 28.38 -16.61 -2.60
CA ASN A 238 28.52 -16.08 -1.25
C ASN A 238 27.65 -16.84 -0.22
N ALA A 239 26.52 -17.42 -0.65
CA ALA A 239 25.67 -18.27 0.19
C ALA A 239 26.18 -19.71 0.34
N ALA A 240 27.02 -20.20 -0.58
CA ALA A 240 27.72 -21.48 -0.44
C ALA A 240 28.91 -21.38 0.54
N GLY A 241 29.52 -20.20 0.63
CA GLY A 241 30.65 -19.90 1.53
C GLY A 241 31.95 -20.60 1.13
N PRO A 242 33.06 -20.35 1.87
CA PRO A 242 34.20 -21.24 1.85
C PRO A 242 33.77 -22.58 2.46
N ALA A 243 33.98 -23.68 1.76
CA ALA A 243 33.69 -25.01 2.31
C ALA A 243 34.54 -25.24 3.57
N ALA A 244 33.90 -25.16 4.74
CA ALA A 244 34.56 -25.39 6.02
C ALA A 244 34.93 -26.87 6.11
N THR A 245 36.23 -27.18 5.97
CA THR A 245 36.77 -28.53 6.04
C THR A 245 36.69 -29.09 7.47
N THR A 246 35.49 -29.47 7.90
CA THR A 246 35.25 -30.18 9.16
C THR A 246 35.72 -31.62 9.03
N CYS A 247 37.04 -31.83 9.14
CA CYS A 247 37.64 -33.14 9.25
C CYS A 247 37.07 -33.90 10.47
N THR A 248 36.67 -35.15 10.26
CA THR A 248 36.04 -35.99 11.29
C THR A 248 37.02 -36.33 12.42
N GLY A 249 36.66 -35.98 13.66
CA GLY A 249 37.36 -36.40 14.88
C GLY A 249 36.35 -36.89 15.93
N PRO A 250 36.46 -38.13 16.46
CA PRO A 250 35.54 -38.63 17.49
C PRO A 250 35.98 -38.20 18.90
N GLY A 251 35.11 -37.54 19.68
CA GLY A 251 35.53 -36.97 20.97
C GLY A 251 34.47 -36.42 21.93
N THR A 252 33.48 -37.23 22.34
CA THR A 252 32.60 -37.04 23.52
C THR A 252 31.66 -35.81 23.59
N PRO A 253 30.51 -35.89 24.32
CA PRO A 253 29.51 -34.81 24.36
C PRO A 253 29.70 -33.81 25.52
N GLY A 254 29.37 -32.53 25.28
CA GLY A 254 29.43 -31.47 26.30
C GLY A 254 28.40 -30.34 26.10
N VAL A 255 27.42 -30.31 27.02
CA VAL A 255 26.54 -29.20 27.44
C VAL A 255 26.32 -27.97 26.51
N ASN A 256 25.07 -27.88 26.03
CA ASN A 256 24.22 -26.70 25.79
C ASN A 256 24.84 -25.32 25.43
N THR A 257 24.59 -24.88 24.20
CA THR A 257 24.12 -23.50 23.91
C THR A 257 23.19 -23.47 22.70
N THR A 258 21.89 -23.25 22.93
CA THR A 258 20.91 -23.07 21.85
C THR A 258 20.91 -21.63 21.34
N THR A 259 21.84 -21.31 20.45
CA THR A 259 21.79 -20.08 19.63
C THR A 259 20.90 -20.35 18.40
N THR A 260 19.79 -19.63 18.24
CA THR A 260 18.86 -19.83 17.12
C THR A 260 19.46 -19.37 15.80
N ALA A 261 19.64 -20.31 14.86
CA ALA A 261 20.30 -20.08 13.58
C ALA A 261 19.43 -19.28 12.57
N PRO A 262 20.03 -18.44 11.71
CA PRO A 262 19.35 -17.73 10.63
C PRO A 262 19.21 -18.54 9.31
N GLU A 263 19.65 -19.80 9.29
CA GLU A 263 19.82 -20.64 8.08
C GLU A 263 18.55 -20.91 7.28
N THR A 264 17.37 -20.79 7.89
CA THR A 264 16.07 -20.91 7.21
C THR A 264 15.81 -19.77 6.22
N LYS A 265 16.46 -18.61 6.39
CA LYS A 265 16.30 -17.48 5.46
C LYS A 265 17.27 -17.57 4.28
N SER A 266 18.53 -17.97 4.50
CA SER A 266 19.51 -18.14 3.42
C SER A 266 19.10 -19.26 2.46
N SER A 267 18.68 -20.41 2.97
CA SER A 267 18.20 -21.55 2.16
C SER A 267 16.99 -21.20 1.28
N ALA A 268 16.03 -20.43 1.79
CA ALA A 268 14.88 -19.95 1.00
C ALA A 268 15.29 -18.98 -0.12
N SER A 269 16.21 -18.04 0.14
CA SER A 269 16.75 -17.14 -0.87
C SER A 269 17.58 -17.89 -1.92
N VAL A 270 18.40 -18.87 -1.52
CA VAL A 270 19.16 -19.76 -2.43
C VAL A 270 18.23 -20.57 -3.34
N SER A 271 17.15 -21.16 -2.81
CA SER A 271 16.14 -21.87 -3.60
C SER A 271 15.47 -20.95 -4.64
N THR A 272 15.19 -19.70 -4.26
CA THR A 272 14.65 -18.67 -5.15
C THR A 272 15.65 -18.29 -6.25
N ILE A 273 16.93 -18.12 -5.91
CA ILE A 273 18.02 -17.84 -6.86
C ILE A 273 18.16 -18.97 -7.89
N ILE A 274 18.25 -20.23 -7.43
CA ILE A 274 18.39 -21.40 -8.31
C ILE A 274 17.17 -21.55 -9.23
N SER A 275 15.96 -21.34 -8.69
CA SER A 275 14.72 -21.39 -9.47
C SER A 275 14.66 -20.30 -10.53
N LEU A 276 15.00 -19.05 -10.18
CA LEU A 276 15.05 -17.93 -11.12
C LEU A 276 16.13 -18.13 -12.20
N LEU A 277 17.33 -18.55 -11.83
CA LEU A 277 18.40 -18.91 -12.78
C LEU A 277 17.90 -20.00 -13.75
N SER A 278 17.31 -21.08 -13.25
CA SER A 278 16.75 -22.16 -14.07
C SER A 278 15.69 -21.68 -15.06
N THR A 279 14.79 -20.79 -14.62
CA THR A 279 13.78 -20.16 -15.48
C THR A 279 14.41 -19.30 -16.57
N LEU A 280 15.37 -18.44 -16.23
CA LEU A 280 16.09 -17.60 -17.21
C LEU A 280 16.88 -18.46 -18.23
N CYS A 281 17.61 -19.47 -17.75
CA CYS A 281 18.39 -20.40 -18.58
C CYS A 281 17.56 -21.22 -19.57
N ARG A 282 16.29 -21.50 -19.22
CA ARG A 282 15.35 -22.30 -20.04
C ARG A 282 14.49 -21.44 -20.96
N GLY A 283 14.10 -20.25 -20.51
CA GLY A 283 13.23 -19.34 -21.27
C GLY A 283 13.96 -18.58 -22.37
N SER A 284 15.28 -18.36 -22.25
CA SER A 284 16.04 -17.53 -23.17
C SER A 284 17.32 -18.21 -23.68
N PRO A 285 17.40 -18.59 -24.98
CA PRO A 285 18.60 -19.22 -25.55
C PRO A 285 19.80 -18.25 -25.61
N VAL A 286 19.55 -16.93 -25.65
CA VAL A 286 20.59 -15.90 -25.60
C VAL A 286 21.26 -15.90 -24.23
N ILE A 287 20.46 -15.97 -23.16
CA ILE A 287 20.99 -16.13 -21.80
C ILE A 287 21.77 -17.46 -21.70
N THR A 288 21.25 -18.58 -22.20
CA THR A 288 21.96 -19.88 -22.19
C THR A 288 23.33 -19.79 -22.88
N HIS A 289 23.40 -19.19 -24.06
CA HIS A 289 24.63 -19.03 -24.83
C HIS A 289 25.67 -18.16 -24.09
N ASN A 290 25.22 -17.11 -23.40
CA ASN A 290 26.08 -16.24 -22.61
C ASN A 290 26.67 -16.93 -21.36
N TYR A 291 26.08 -18.01 -20.83
CA TYR A 291 26.74 -18.88 -19.83
C TYR A 291 27.73 -19.86 -20.47
N GLN A 292 27.45 -20.34 -21.69
CA GLN A 292 28.22 -21.41 -22.32
C GLN A 292 29.53 -20.93 -22.97
N MET A 293 29.67 -19.62 -23.22
CA MET A 293 30.92 -18.97 -23.62
C MET A 293 31.98 -18.92 -22.50
N PRO A 294 31.69 -18.42 -21.28
CA PRO A 294 32.62 -18.47 -20.13
C PRO A 294 33.07 -19.88 -19.76
N LEU A 295 32.16 -20.86 -19.74
CA LEU A 295 32.46 -22.27 -19.41
C LEU A 295 33.30 -23.01 -20.47
N ARG A 296 33.69 -22.34 -21.56
CA ARG A 296 34.67 -22.81 -22.55
C ARG A 296 36.02 -22.07 -22.48
N LYS A 297 36.24 -21.27 -21.42
CA LYS A 297 37.47 -20.51 -21.16
C LYS A 297 38.07 -20.79 -19.78
N LEU A 298 37.55 -21.80 -19.08
CA LEU A 298 38.25 -22.58 -18.05
C LEU A 298 38.48 -24.00 -18.58
#